data_AF-A0AA35TNW0-F1
#
_entry.id   AF-A0AA35TNW0-F1
#
_cell.length_a   1.000
_cell.length_b   1.000
_cell.length_c   1.000
_cell.angle_alpha   90.00
_cell.angle_beta   90.00
_cell.angle_gamma   90.00
#
_symmetry.space_group_name_H-M   'P 1'
#
loop_
_entity.id
_entity.type
_entity.pdbx_description
1 polymer ?
#
loop_
_entity_poly.entity_id
_entity_poly.type
_entity_poly.pdbx_seq_one_letter_code
_entity_poly.pdbx_strand_id
1 'polypeptide(L)'
;MNYCPCGATPLSVLQKQDCSNGDSAPTCGRRCGKEKLICSTSGEQHICRSQCHNGPCPPCTKSRVVQCIECKDKVRVDCQDLKQTEEYICGRCFKPCNKVKNCGRHWCYKHKCQGSDSSHLCDKVCNRRLGCGNHDCDQ
;
A
#
# COMPACT_ATOMS: atom_id res chain seq x y z
N MET A 1 -3.52 -23.01 20.11
CA MET A 1 -2.78 -21.73 20.21
C MET A 1 -3.20 -21.07 21.51
N ASN A 2 -2.31 -20.99 22.52
CA ASN A 2 -2.65 -20.55 23.88
C ASN A 2 -2.25 -19.10 24.18
N TYR A 3 -2.18 -18.22 23.18
CA TYR A 3 -1.69 -16.83 23.33
C TYR A 3 -2.59 -15.83 22.61
N CYS A 4 -2.57 -14.56 23.05
CA CYS A 4 -3.24 -13.43 22.39
C CYS A 4 -2.86 -13.35 20.90
N PRO A 5 -3.64 -12.66 20.04
CA PRO A 5 -3.26 -12.40 18.66
C PRO A 5 -1.94 -11.61 18.50
N CYS A 6 -1.43 -11.05 19.60
CA CYS A 6 -0.13 -10.41 19.70
C CYS A 6 1.05 -11.31 20.11
N GLY A 7 0.81 -12.56 20.54
CA GLY A 7 1.82 -13.46 21.12
C GLY A 7 2.32 -13.08 22.52
N ALA A 8 2.13 -11.84 22.97
CA ALA A 8 2.71 -11.29 24.20
C ALA A 8 2.09 -11.79 25.52
N THR A 9 0.92 -12.45 25.49
CA THR A 9 0.23 -12.87 26.73
C THR A 9 -0.49 -14.19 26.52
N PRO A 10 -0.31 -15.18 27.42
CA PRO A 10 -1.03 -16.45 27.34
C PRO A 10 -2.53 -16.26 27.62
N LEU A 11 -3.37 -16.95 26.84
CA LEU A 11 -4.84 -16.94 26.93
C LEU A 11 -5.36 -17.34 28.31
N SER A 12 -4.64 -18.21 29.03
CA SER A 12 -4.96 -18.61 30.41
C SER A 12 -4.92 -17.45 31.42
N VAL A 13 -4.31 -16.32 31.07
CA VAL A 13 -4.33 -15.10 31.87
C VAL A 13 -5.49 -14.18 31.49
N LEU A 14 -5.97 -14.26 30.24
CA LEU A 14 -7.04 -13.41 29.70
C LEU A 14 -8.44 -13.97 29.97
N GLN A 15 -8.62 -15.29 29.96
CA GLN A 15 -9.90 -15.96 30.23
C GLN A 15 -10.47 -15.69 31.63
N LYS A 16 -9.64 -15.22 32.57
CA LYS A 16 -10.08 -14.84 33.92
C LYS A 16 -10.52 -13.38 34.04
N GLN A 17 -10.40 -12.58 32.98
CA GLN A 17 -10.80 -11.16 32.97
C GLN A 17 -11.99 -10.82 32.09
N ASP A 18 -12.45 -11.71 31.20
CA ASP A 18 -13.61 -11.39 30.36
C ASP A 18 -14.45 -12.64 30.04
N CYS A 19 -15.65 -12.68 30.61
CA CYS A 19 -16.67 -13.69 30.37
C CYS A 19 -17.70 -13.18 29.35
N SER A 20 -17.31 -12.37 28.35
CA SER A 20 -18.26 -11.86 27.36
C SER A 20 -18.18 -12.69 26.09
N ASN A 21 -19.25 -13.46 25.87
CA ASN A 21 -19.60 -14.13 24.62
C ASN A 21 -19.25 -13.28 23.39
N GLY A 22 -18.33 -13.77 22.58
CA GLY A 22 -18.05 -13.24 21.25
C GLY A 22 -16.92 -14.03 20.62
N ASP A 23 -17.14 -14.51 19.39
CA ASP A 23 -16.27 -15.35 18.56
C ASP A 23 -14.85 -14.79 18.29
N SER A 24 -14.47 -13.70 18.94
CA SER A 24 -13.20 -12.99 18.76
C SER A 24 -12.18 -13.37 19.84
N ALA A 25 -10.95 -13.70 19.43
CA ALA A 25 -9.88 -14.03 20.37
C ALA A 25 -9.63 -12.86 21.36
N PRO A 26 -9.51 -13.11 22.67
CA PRO A 26 -9.38 -12.04 23.64
C PRO A 26 -8.05 -11.30 23.45
N THR A 27 -8.13 -9.98 23.38
CA THR A 27 -6.98 -9.09 23.24
C THR A 27 -6.44 -8.71 24.60
N CYS A 28 -5.12 -8.68 24.78
CA CYS A 28 -4.53 -8.40 26.11
C CYS A 28 -4.45 -6.92 26.49
N GLY A 29 -4.94 -6.01 25.65
CA GLY A 29 -4.86 -4.55 25.85
C GLY A 29 -3.44 -3.96 25.80
N ARG A 30 -2.38 -4.79 25.82
CA ARG A 30 -0.99 -4.33 25.70
C ARG A 30 -0.68 -3.89 24.26
N ARG A 31 0.41 -3.14 24.06
CA ARG A 31 0.89 -2.81 22.72
C ARG A 31 1.15 -4.09 21.92
N CYS A 32 0.65 -4.13 20.68
CA CYS A 32 0.69 -5.33 19.85
C CYS A 32 2.12 -5.80 19.58
N GLY A 33 3.06 -4.88 19.33
CA GLY A 33 4.48 -5.23 19.23
C GLY A 33 4.86 -6.05 17.97
N LYS A 34 3.92 -6.32 17.05
CA LYS A 34 4.20 -7.06 15.81
C LYS A 34 5.15 -6.24 14.94
N GLU A 35 6.34 -6.79 14.72
CA GLU A 35 7.53 -6.18 14.10
C GLU A 35 7.49 -6.07 12.56
N LYS A 36 6.54 -6.75 11.91
CA LYS A 36 6.43 -6.82 10.45
C LYS A 36 5.30 -5.94 9.92
N LEU A 37 5.41 -4.62 10.08
CA LEU A 37 4.64 -3.72 9.22
C LEU A 37 5.26 -3.74 7.81
N ILE A 38 4.42 -3.76 6.77
CA ILE A 38 4.84 -3.81 5.36
C ILE A 38 5.74 -2.63 4.98
N CYS A 39 5.69 -1.54 5.76
CA CYS A 39 6.57 -0.39 5.62
C CYS A 39 7.99 -0.58 6.16
N SER A 40 8.36 -1.76 6.68
CA SER A 40 9.73 -2.07 7.10
C SER A 40 10.64 -2.26 5.89
N THR A 41 11.03 -1.17 5.23
CA THR A 41 12.09 -1.15 4.21
C THR A 41 13.46 -1.08 4.89
N SER A 42 14.42 -1.90 4.40
CA SER A 42 15.87 -2.12 4.69
C SER A 42 16.65 -1.33 5.76
N GLY A 43 16.03 -0.75 6.78
CA GLY A 43 16.74 -0.01 7.83
C GLY A 43 15.87 0.45 8.99
N GLU A 44 14.55 0.53 8.84
CA GLU A 44 13.66 0.92 9.93
C GLU A 44 12.57 -0.14 10.14
N GLN A 45 12.82 -1.07 11.06
CA GLN A 45 11.82 -2.05 11.47
C GLN A 45 10.69 -1.33 12.21
N HIS A 46 9.55 -1.19 11.55
CA HIS A 46 8.39 -0.51 12.12
C HIS A 46 7.52 -1.51 12.89
N ILE A 47 7.39 -1.25 14.18
CA ILE A 47 6.61 -2.08 15.12
C ILE A 47 5.21 -1.47 15.29
N CYS A 48 4.19 -2.32 15.27
CA CYS A 48 2.82 -1.91 15.59
C CYS A 48 2.73 -1.37 17.03
N ARG A 49 2.40 -0.07 17.17
CA ARG A 49 2.24 0.63 18.45
C ARG A 49 0.79 0.63 18.98
N SER A 50 -0.16 0.14 18.18
CA SER A 50 -1.56 0.03 18.59
C SER A 50 -1.73 -1.02 19.70
N GLN A 51 -2.84 -0.91 20.43
CA GLN A 51 -3.25 -1.95 21.38
C GLN A 51 -3.46 -3.27 20.66
N CYS A 52 -3.36 -4.38 21.40
CA CYS A 52 -3.65 -5.71 20.92
C CYS A 52 -5.01 -5.72 20.24
N HIS A 53 -5.04 -6.14 18.99
CA HIS A 53 -6.22 -6.13 18.14
C HIS A 53 -6.33 -7.46 17.42
N ASN A 54 -7.55 -7.80 16.99
CA ASN A 54 -7.80 -8.90 16.08
C ASN A 54 -7.62 -8.41 14.62
N GLY A 55 -7.15 -9.28 13.74
CA GLY A 55 -6.92 -8.96 12.32
C GLY A 55 -5.57 -8.30 12.01
N PRO A 56 -5.40 -7.77 10.77
CA PRO A 56 -4.15 -7.16 10.30
C PRO A 56 -3.82 -5.86 11.04
N CYS A 57 -2.52 -5.58 11.19
CA CYS A 57 -2.07 -4.35 11.86
C CYS A 57 -2.51 -3.11 11.08
N PRO A 58 -2.91 -2.02 11.76
CA PRO A 58 -3.23 -0.76 11.10
C PRO A 58 -2.00 -0.19 10.38
N PRO A 59 -2.21 0.69 9.37
CA PRO A 59 -1.13 1.34 8.65
C PRO A 59 -0.22 2.13 9.60
N CYS A 60 1.05 2.23 9.23
CA CYS A 60 2.02 2.95 10.02
C CYS A 60 1.71 4.45 9.99
N THR A 61 1.50 5.05 11.17
CA THR A 61 1.29 6.50 11.33
C THR A 61 2.58 7.31 11.36
N LYS A 62 3.71 6.68 10.99
CA LYS A 62 5.00 7.38 10.92
C LYS A 62 5.17 7.99 9.54
N SER A 63 5.75 9.18 9.53
CA SER A 63 6.27 9.84 8.34
C SER A 63 7.79 9.79 8.34
N ARG A 64 8.40 9.57 7.18
CA ARG A 64 9.85 9.73 6.98
C ARG A 64 10.11 10.93 6.08
N VAL A 65 11.25 11.60 6.30
CA VAL A 65 11.75 12.61 5.38
C VAL A 65 12.49 11.89 4.26
N VAL A 66 11.97 11.98 3.04
CA VAL A 66 12.63 11.48 1.84
C VAL A 66 12.99 12.65 0.93
N GLN A 67 14.02 12.44 0.12
CA GLN A 67 14.46 13.45 -0.85
C GLN A 67 13.83 13.14 -2.20
N CYS A 68 13.18 14.13 -2.81
CA CYS A 68 12.65 13.99 -4.15
C CYS A 68 13.80 13.85 -5.15
N ILE A 69 13.73 12.85 -6.02
CA ILE A 69 14.80 12.64 -7.02
C ILE A 69 14.85 13.75 -8.09
N GLU A 70 13.74 14.44 -8.34
CA GLU A 70 13.64 15.48 -9.38
C GLU A 70 14.12 16.85 -8.88
N CYS A 71 13.51 17.38 -7.82
CA CYS A 71 13.85 18.71 -7.30
C CYS A 71 14.85 18.70 -6.14
N LYS A 72 15.23 17.51 -5.64
CA LYS A 72 16.10 17.34 -4.46
C LYS A 72 15.56 17.98 -3.17
N ASP A 73 14.29 18.42 -3.14
CA ASP A 73 13.61 18.84 -1.92
C ASP A 73 13.43 17.68 -0.95
N LYS A 74 13.57 17.98 0.34
CA LYS A 74 13.21 17.09 1.42
C LYS A 74 11.73 17.26 1.72
N VAL A 75 10.98 16.16 1.67
CA VAL A 75 9.54 16.15 1.90
C VAL A 75 9.19 15.07 2.91
N ARG A 76 8.22 15.37 3.78
CA ARG A 76 7.71 14.40 4.75
C ARG A 76 6.64 13.57 4.06
N VAL A 77 6.80 12.26 4.10
CA VAL A 77 5.92 11.31 3.44
C VAL A 77 5.56 10.22 4.42
N ASP A 78 4.27 9.86 4.48
CA ASP A 78 3.82 8.78 5.31
C ASP A 78 4.36 7.44 4.81
N CYS A 79 4.71 6.55 5.73
CA CYS A 79 5.21 5.22 5.40
C CYS A 79 4.24 4.37 4.57
N GLN A 80 2.95 4.71 4.57
CA GLN A 80 1.94 4.07 3.71
C GLN A 80 2.04 4.48 2.23
N ASP A 81 2.59 5.67 1.95
CA ASP A 81 2.68 6.23 0.60
C ASP A 81 4.07 6.00 -0.03
N LEU A 82 5.07 5.74 0.81
CA LEU A 82 6.38 5.30 0.36
C LEU A 82 6.29 3.89 -0.24
N LYS A 83 6.42 3.81 -1.56
CA LYS A 83 6.72 2.54 -2.22
C LYS A 83 8.05 2.02 -1.67
N GLN A 84 8.21 0.69 -1.60
CA GLN A 84 9.45 0.08 -1.13
C GLN A 84 10.68 0.42 -1.99
N THR A 85 10.47 1.08 -3.14
CA THR A 85 11.50 1.57 -4.05
C THR A 85 12.04 2.92 -3.57
N GLU A 86 13.36 3.10 -3.61
CA GLU A 86 14.07 4.31 -3.17
C GLU A 86 13.79 5.57 -4.03
N GLU A 87 13.01 5.41 -5.10
CA GLU A 87 12.65 6.47 -6.04
C GLU A 87 11.35 7.15 -5.60
N TYR A 88 11.47 8.24 -4.83
CA TYR A 88 10.33 9.07 -4.45
C TYR A 88 10.29 10.38 -5.24
N ILE A 89 9.11 10.72 -5.76
CA ILE A 89 8.85 11.95 -6.52
C ILE A 89 7.73 12.71 -5.81
N CYS A 90 8.02 13.93 -5.36
CA CYS A 90 7.02 14.71 -4.64
C CYS A 90 5.86 15.14 -5.55
N GLY A 91 4.67 15.34 -4.98
CA GLY A 91 3.47 15.75 -5.73
C GLY A 91 3.65 17.03 -6.56
N ARG A 92 4.57 17.93 -6.18
CA ARG A 92 4.92 19.12 -6.97
C ARG A 92 5.66 18.79 -8.27
N CYS A 93 6.47 17.73 -8.26
CA CYS A 93 7.24 17.24 -9.42
C CYS A 93 6.50 16.13 -10.18
N PHE A 94 5.46 15.57 -9.58
CA PHE A 94 4.64 14.55 -10.21
C PHE A 94 3.75 15.18 -11.29
N LYS A 95 4.22 15.14 -12.53
CA LYS A 95 3.41 15.45 -13.72
C LYS A 95 3.03 14.13 -14.40
N PRO A 96 1.80 13.63 -14.20
CA PRO A 96 1.36 12.45 -14.91
C PRO A 96 1.27 12.77 -16.41
N CYS A 97 1.47 11.75 -17.24
CA CYS A 97 1.00 11.82 -18.61
C CYS A 97 -0.51 12.11 -18.62
N ASN A 98 -1.01 12.71 -19.71
CA ASN A 98 -2.44 12.88 -19.98
C ASN A 98 -2.78 12.49 -21.44
N LYS A 99 -1.87 11.76 -22.11
CA LYS A 99 -2.11 11.27 -23.47
C LYS A 99 -3.13 10.15 -23.44
N VAL A 100 -4.05 10.16 -24.40
CA VAL A 100 -4.95 9.04 -24.62
C VAL A 100 -4.14 7.84 -25.08
N LYS A 101 -4.45 6.67 -24.52
CA LYS A 101 -3.88 5.38 -24.95
C LYS A 101 -4.38 5.05 -26.35
N ASN A 102 -3.73 4.08 -26.98
CA ASN A 102 -4.05 3.68 -28.35
C ASN A 102 -5.53 3.32 -28.55
N CYS A 103 -6.24 2.89 -27.50
CA CYS A 103 -7.66 2.58 -27.52
C CYS A 103 -8.60 3.78 -27.69
N GLY A 104 -8.11 5.02 -27.54
CA GLY A 104 -8.94 6.23 -27.63
C GLY A 104 -9.90 6.45 -26.45
N ARG A 105 -9.97 5.52 -25.48
CA ARG A 105 -10.93 5.53 -24.35
C ARG A 105 -10.28 5.66 -22.97
N HIS A 106 -9.00 5.41 -22.87
CA HIS A 106 -8.27 5.43 -21.60
C HIS A 106 -7.13 6.43 -21.66
N TRP A 107 -6.88 7.14 -20.57
CA TRP A 107 -5.74 8.04 -20.42
C TRP A 107 -4.56 7.32 -19.78
N CYS A 108 -3.35 7.69 -20.17
CA CYS A 108 -2.13 7.29 -19.48
C CYS A 108 -1.85 8.30 -18.38
N TYR A 109 -1.71 7.84 -17.13
CA TYR A 109 -1.31 8.69 -15.98
C TYR A 109 0.07 8.33 -15.43
N LYS A 110 0.90 7.63 -16.23
CA LYS A 110 2.26 7.25 -15.82
C LYS A 110 3.14 8.50 -15.70
N HIS A 111 3.96 8.54 -14.66
CA HIS A 111 5.01 9.57 -14.52
C HIS A 111 6.16 9.26 -15.49
N LYS A 112 6.66 10.29 -16.18
CA LYS A 112 7.72 10.18 -17.20
C LYS A 112 7.44 9.08 -18.24
N CYS A 113 6.30 9.13 -18.93
CA CYS A 113 6.12 8.27 -20.09
C CYS A 113 7.15 8.64 -21.17
N GLN A 114 8.16 7.78 -21.40
CA GLN A 114 9.16 7.97 -22.45
C GLN A 114 8.63 7.63 -23.85
N GLY A 115 7.34 7.29 -23.96
CA GLY A 115 6.71 6.86 -25.19
C GLY A 115 6.16 8.03 -26.02
N SER A 116 6.69 8.21 -27.24
CA SER A 116 5.93 8.81 -28.34
C SER A 116 4.67 7.98 -28.63
N ASP A 117 3.70 8.60 -29.33
CA ASP A 117 2.31 8.18 -29.60
C ASP A 117 2.03 6.66 -29.60
N SER A 118 2.93 5.84 -30.17
CA SER A 118 2.81 4.38 -30.32
C SER A 118 3.03 3.53 -29.05
N SER A 119 3.55 4.09 -27.95
CA SER A 119 3.93 3.31 -26.74
C SER A 119 2.86 3.27 -25.65
N HIS A 120 1.72 3.96 -25.85
CA HIS A 120 0.62 3.97 -24.89
C HIS A 120 -0.38 2.84 -25.12
N LEU A 121 0.07 1.59 -24.89
CA LEU A 121 -0.78 0.41 -25.00
C LEU A 121 -1.88 0.41 -23.94
N CYS A 122 -3.11 0.16 -24.36
CA CYS A 122 -4.22 -0.06 -23.46
C CYS A 122 -4.18 -1.48 -22.87
N ASP A 123 -3.82 -1.56 -21.60
CA ASP A 123 -3.88 -2.79 -20.79
C ASP A 123 -5.28 -3.07 -20.20
N LYS A 124 -6.22 -2.13 -20.39
CA LYS A 124 -7.60 -2.26 -19.91
C LYS A 124 -8.50 -2.69 -21.04
N VAL A 125 -9.31 -3.70 -20.75
CA VAL A 125 -10.58 -4.00 -21.39
C VAL A 125 -11.31 -2.72 -21.76
N CYS A 126 -11.41 -2.42 -23.05
CA CYS A 126 -12.01 -1.17 -23.51
C CYS A 126 -13.08 -1.38 -24.57
N ASN A 127 -13.39 -2.63 -24.93
CA ASN A 127 -14.44 -3.02 -25.89
C ASN A 127 -14.36 -2.21 -27.19
N ARG A 128 -13.13 -1.91 -27.64
CA ARG A 128 -12.87 -1.26 -28.93
C ARG A 128 -12.54 -2.34 -29.94
N ARG A 129 -13.21 -2.33 -31.09
CA ARG A 129 -12.87 -3.16 -32.24
C ARG A 129 -11.40 -2.95 -32.64
N LEU A 130 -10.59 -4.00 -32.51
CA LEU A 130 -9.18 -3.96 -32.89
C LEU A 130 -9.06 -3.90 -34.43
N GLY A 131 -7.90 -3.45 -34.92
CA GLY A 131 -7.68 -3.19 -36.35
C GLY A 131 -7.85 -4.40 -37.27
N CYS A 132 -7.90 -5.61 -36.71
CA CYS A 132 -8.22 -6.86 -37.39
C CYS A 132 -9.72 -7.03 -37.73
N GLY A 133 -10.61 -6.16 -37.21
CA GLY A 133 -12.05 -6.17 -37.49
C GLY A 133 -12.86 -7.32 -36.86
N ASN A 134 -12.19 -8.34 -36.31
CA ASN A 134 -12.81 -9.60 -35.91
C ASN A 134 -12.86 -9.84 -34.40
N HIS A 135 -12.32 -8.93 -33.60
CA HIS A 135 -12.40 -8.99 -32.14
C HIS A 135 -12.32 -7.59 -31.54
N ASP A 136 -12.93 -7.44 -30.38
CA ASP A 136 -12.85 -6.24 -29.56
C ASP A 136 -11.73 -6.38 -28.52
N CYS A 137 -11.25 -5.25 -28.01
CA CYS A 137 -10.28 -5.19 -26.94
C CYS A 137 -10.95 -5.61 -25.62
N ASP A 138 -11.14 -6.92 -25.48
CA ASP A 138 -11.35 -7.75 -24.29
C ASP A 138 -11.93 -9.14 -24.67
N GLN A 139 -11.17 -9.89 -25.46
CA GLN A 139 -11.02 -11.33 -25.26
C GLN A 139 -9.57 -11.61 -24.91
#